data_AF-A0AA96W894-F1
#
_entry.id   AF-A0AA96W894-F1
#
_cell.length_a   1.000
_cell.length_b   1.000
_cell.length_c   1.000
_cell.angle_alpha   90.00
_cell.angle_beta   90.00
_cell.angle_gamma   90.00
#
_symmetry.space_group_name_H-M   'P 1'
#
loop_
_entity.id
_entity.type
_entity.pdbx_description
1 polymer ?
#
loop_
_entity_poly.entity_id
_entity_poly.type
_entity_poly.pdbx_seq_one_letter_code
_entity_poly.pdbx_strand_id
1 'polypeptide(L)' 'MLRAFTLLYFTGLRLNEVQNLILGNIKELLDLGQTKLILSKTSSERKLYAGETFQKQLKRLFELDGS' A
#
# COMPACT_ATOMS: atom_id res chain seq x y z
N MET A 1 -10.98 -9.06 3.10
CA MET A 1 -9.99 -9.43 4.14
C MET A 1 -8.59 -9.68 3.58
N LEU A 2 -8.42 -10.48 2.50
CA LEU A 2 -7.10 -10.82 1.95
C LEU A 2 -6.24 -9.61 1.54
N ARG A 3 -6.84 -8.60 0.89
CA ARG A 3 -6.14 -7.36 0.45
C ARG A 3 -5.47 -6.61 1.60
N ALA A 4 -6.20 -6.41 2.69
CA ALA A 4 -5.69 -5.74 3.89
C ALA A 4 -4.56 -6.57 4.52
N PHE A 5 -4.70 -7.90 4.56
CA PHE A 5 -3.67 -8.78 5.11
C PHE A 5 -2.36 -8.71 4.31
N THR A 6 -2.43 -8.74 2.98
CA THR A 6 -1.24 -8.59 2.13
C THR A 6 -0.60 -7.22 2.28
N LEU A 7 -1.40 -6.14 2.33
CA LEU A 7 -0.89 -4.81 2.61
C LEU A 7 -0.16 -4.77 3.96
N LEU A 8 -0.77 -5.26 5.03
CA LEU A 8 -0.16 -5.32 6.37
C LEU A 8 1.16 -6.12 6.36
N TYR A 9 1.17 -7.29 5.70
CA TYR A 9 2.33 -8.18 5.63
C TYR A 9 3.53 -7.53 4.91
N PHE A 10 3.31 -6.92 3.75
CA PHE A 10 4.40 -6.33 2.97
C PHE A 10 4.83 -4.94 3.44
N THR A 11 3.92 -4.15 4.00
CA THR A 11 4.22 -2.77 4.42
C THR A 11 4.57 -2.64 5.90
N GLY A 12 4.28 -3.66 6.72
CA GLY A 12 4.45 -3.60 8.17
C GLY A 12 3.62 -2.50 8.84
N LEU A 13 2.58 -2.02 8.16
CA LEU A 13 1.64 -1.05 8.71
C LEU A 13 0.74 -1.70 9.76
N ARG A 14 0.19 -0.88 10.65
CA ARG A 14 -0.90 -1.25 11.55
C ARG A 14 -2.24 -1.13 10.82
N LEU A 15 -3.26 -1.82 11.31
CA LEU A 15 -4.60 -1.79 10.72
C LEU A 15 -5.15 -0.37 10.54
N ASN A 16 -4.94 0.51 11.54
CA ASN A 16 -5.33 1.93 11.46
C ASN A 16 -4.59 2.67 10.33
N GLU A 17 -3.30 2.39 10.13
CA GLU A 17 -2.51 3.04 9.08
C GLU A 17 -2.95 2.54 7.69
N VAL A 18 -3.29 1.25 7.57
CA VAL A 18 -3.86 0.69 6.34
C VAL A 18 -5.24 1.25 6.04
N GLN A 19 -6.05 1.56 7.04
CA GLN A 19 -7.32 2.26 6.84
C GLN A 19 -7.13 3.71 6.36
N ASN A 20 -5.99 4.33 6.68
CA ASN A 20 -5.64 5.67 6.21
C ASN A 20 -4.94 5.66 4.84
N LEU A 21 -4.64 4.49 4.25
CA LEU A 21 -4.17 4.42 2.87
C LEU A 21 -5.29 4.86 1.93
N ILE A 22 -5.06 5.96 1.21
CA ILE A 22 -5.96 6.40 0.14
C ILE A 22 -5.61 5.69 -1.18
N LEU A 23 -6.56 5.65 -2.12
CA LEU A 23 -6.36 5.09 -3.46
C LEU A 23 -5.13 5.70 -4.18
N GLY A 24 -4.82 6.98 -3.92
CA GLY A 24 -3.62 7.64 -4.45
C GLY A 24 -2.32 6.96 -4.00
N ASN A 25 -2.21 6.55 -2.73
CA ASN A 25 -1.02 5.85 -2.24
C ASN A 25 -0.85 4.46 -2.86
N ILE A 26 -1.97 3.77 -3.11
CA ILE A 26 -1.95 2.46 -3.77
C ILE A 26 -1.49 2.61 -5.23
N LYS A 27 -1.96 3.66 -5.91
CA LYS A 27 -1.51 3.97 -7.27
C LYS A 27 -0.02 4.32 -7.31
N GLU A 28 0.48 5.12 -6.38
CA GLU A 28 1.92 5.39 -6.26
C GLU A 28 2.74 4.12 -5.97
N LEU A 29 2.26 3.23 -5.10
CA LEU A 29 2.90 1.94 -4.85
C LEU A 29 2.93 1.04 -6.09
N LEU A 30 1.92 1.12 -6.95
CA LEU A 30 1.84 0.37 -8.20
C LEU A 30 2.71 0.95 -9.32
N ASP A 31 2.72 2.27 -9.47
CA ASP A 31 3.37 2.97 -10.58
C ASP A 31 4.85 3.29 -10.27
N LEU A 32 5.14 3.75 -9.06
CA LEU A 32 6.46 4.21 -8.62
C LEU A 32 7.18 3.21 -7.72
N GLY A 33 6.47 2.21 -7.19
CA GLY A 33 7.03 1.26 -6.23
C GLY A 33 7.33 1.87 -4.86
N GLN A 34 6.86 3.08 -4.58
CA GLN A 34 6.99 3.72 -3.28
C GLN A 34 5.84 4.70 -3.07
N THR A 35 5.48 4.93 -1.82
CA THR A 35 4.54 5.98 -1.44
C THR A 35 4.90 6.55 -0.08
N LYS A 36 4.35 7.73 0.22
CA LYS A 36 4.54 8.41 1.49
C LYS A 36 3.20 8.47 2.21
N LEU A 37 3.13 7.81 3.37
CA LEU A 37 1.99 7.88 4.27
C LEU A 37 2.23 9.00 5.28
N ILE A 38 1.30 9.95 5.37
CA ILE A 38 1.34 11.02 6.37
C ILE A 38 0.38 10.65 7.50
N LEU A 39 0.92 10.41 8.70
CA LEU A 39 0.13 10.10 9.88
C LEU A 39 -0.29 11.41 10.55
N SER A 40 -1.51 11.87 10.25
CA SER A 40 -2.03 13.16 10.74
C SER A 40 -2.03 13.31 12.26
N LYS A 41 -2.07 12.20 13.01
CA LYS A 41 -2.05 12.20 14.49
C LYS A 41 -0.69 12.53 15.11
N THR A 42 0.41 12.22 14.43
CA THR A 42 1.75 12.40 14.99
C THR A 42 2.65 13.26 14.08
N SER A 43 2.09 13.84 13.01
CA SER A 43 2.83 14.46 11.90
C SER A 43 4.00 13.62 11.39
N SER A 44 3.92 12.30 11.59
CA SER A 44 5.01 11.40 11.24
C SER A 44 4.83 10.96 9.80
N GLU A 45 5.89 11.10 9.03
CA GLU A 45 5.94 10.66 7.65
C GLU A 45 6.57 9.27 7.59
N ARG A 46 5.86 8.33 6.97
CA ARG A 46 6.37 6.99 6.72
C ARG A 46 6.50 6.77 5.22
N LYS A 47 7.71 6.50 4.76
CA LYS A 47 7.94 6.01 3.39
C LYS A 47 7.72 4.51 3.36
N LEU A 48 6.93 4.07 2.40
CA LEU A 48 6.65 2.67 2.13
C LEU A 48 7.24 2.34 0.77
N TYR A 49 7.83 1.15 0.68
CA TYR A 49 8.44 0.65 -0.53
C TYR A 49 7.75 -0.64 -0.95
N ALA A 50 7.38 -0.71 -2.22
CA ALA A 50 6.91 -1.92 -2.87
C ALA A 50 7.98 -2.44 -3.82
N GLY A 51 8.66 -3.50 -3.39
CA GLY A 51 9.48 -4.30 -4.30
C GLY A 51 8.62 -5.01 -5.35
N GLU A 52 9.25 -5.51 -6.40
CA GLU A 52 8.56 -6.12 -7.56
C GLU A 52 7.55 -7.21 -7.18
N THR A 53 7.87 -8.04 -6.20
CA THR A 53 6.97 -9.10 -5.72
C THR A 53 5.71 -8.52 -5.10
N PHE A 54 5.84 -7.44 -4.32
CA PHE A 54 4.68 -6.78 -3.71
C PHE A 54 3.85 -6.05 -4.77
N GLN A 55 4.48 -5.42 -5.77
CA GLN A 55 3.77 -4.81 -6.89
C GLN A 55 2.97 -5.83 -7.70
N LYS A 56 3.54 -7.00 -8.00
CA LYS A 56 2.83 -8.11 -8.67
C LYS A 56 1.64 -8.60 -7.84
N GLN A 57 1.83 -8.77 -6.54
CA GLN A 57 0.76 -9.12 -5.61
C GLN A 57 -0.33 -8.05 -5.56
N LEU A 58 0.04 -6.77 -5.50
CA LEU A 58 -0.86 -5.63 -5.55
C LEU A 58 -1.70 -5.62 -6.83
N LYS A 59 -1.07 -5.75 -8.00
CA LYS A 59 -1.78 -5.84 -9.30
C LYS A 59 -2.82 -6.96 -9.31
N ARG A 60 -2.44 -8.14 -8.81
CA ARG A 60 -3.32 -9.29 -8.70
C ARG A 60 -4.47 -9.07 -7.72
N LEU A 61 -4.20 -8.44 -6.57
CA LEU A 61 -5.20 -8.17 -5.55
C LEU A 61 -6.26 -7.16 -6.00
N PHE A 62 -5.85 -6.20 -6.81
CA PHE A 62 -6.73 -5.18 -7.38
C PHE A 62 -7.31 -5.58 -8.75
N GLU A 63 -7.06 -6.82 -9.20
CA GLU A 63 -7.57 -7.37 -10.47
C GLU A 63 -7.30 -6.45 -11.67
N LEU A 64 -6.20 -5.69 -11.62
CA LEU A 64 -5.80 -4.75 -12.67
C LEU A 64 -5.32 -5.44 -13.97
N ASP A 65 -5.47 -6.77 -14.05
CA ASP A 65 -5.10 -7.62 -15.18
C ASP A 65 -6.33 -8.12 -15.98
N GLY A 66 -7.49 -7.46 -15.85
CA GLY A 66 -8.72 -7.85 -16.54
C GLY A 66 -9.58 -6.68 -17.03
N SER A 67 -9.26 -6.14 -18.21
CA SER A 67 -10.19 -5.48 -19.14
C SER A 67 -9.57 -5.40 -20.53
#